data_AF-A0A529PBF0-F1
#
_entry.id   AF-A0A529PBF0-F1
#
_cell.length_a   1.000
_cell.length_b   1.000
_cell.length_c   1.000
_cell.angle_alpha   90.00
_cell.angle_beta   90.00
_cell.angle_gamma   90.00
#
_symmetry.space_group_name_H-M   'P 1'
#
loop_
_entity.id
_entity.type
_entity.pdbx_description
1 polymer ?
#
loop_
_entity_poly.entity_id
_entity_poly.type
_entity_poly.pdbx_seq_one_letter_code
_entity_poly.pdbx_strand_id
1 'polypeptide(L)'
;MTLNGWIQILVYCGIVVLLVKPLGGYLYRVFNGERTLLSPILGPVERGLYRISGTSDREEQHWTIYAAGIMVFSLASFLLLYALQRLQGVLPYNPAGMTAVEQNLAFNTAASFVTNTNWQNYGGESTMSYLVQMAGLTVQNFVSAAVGIAIAVALIRGFARASSKSIGNFWVDVTRCTLYILLPLCVPLTLVYVWLGMPQTLGPYVDATTLEGARQTLALGPVASQVAIKMLGTNGGGFFNANAAHPFENPNAISNLIQMVTI
;
A
#
# COMPACT_ATOMS: atom_id res chain seq x y z
N MET A 1 18.77 -17.32 -24.50
CA MET A 1 18.41 -17.39 -23.06
C MET A 1 19.28 -18.43 -22.38
N THR A 2 19.75 -18.18 -21.17
CA THR A 2 20.64 -19.09 -20.42
C THR A 2 19.84 -20.08 -19.56
N LEU A 3 20.45 -21.20 -19.16
CA LEU A 3 19.83 -22.17 -18.24
C LEU A 3 19.41 -21.52 -16.91
N ASN A 4 20.23 -20.61 -16.39
CA ASN A 4 19.93 -19.85 -15.18
C ASN A 4 18.64 -19.03 -15.33
N GLY A 5 18.45 -18.36 -16.47
CA GLY A 5 17.21 -17.59 -16.73
C GLY A 5 15.96 -18.48 -16.72
N TRP A 6 16.03 -19.68 -17.31
CA TRP A 6 14.93 -20.64 -17.24
C TRP A 6 14.62 -21.10 -15.81
N ILE A 7 15.66 -21.38 -15.02
CA ILE A 7 15.49 -21.78 -13.62
C ILE A 7 14.83 -20.65 -12.81
N GLN A 8 15.25 -19.40 -12.99
CA GLN A 8 14.65 -18.25 -12.30
C GLN A 8 13.15 -18.11 -12.61
N ILE A 9 12.76 -18.23 -13.89
CA ILE A 9 11.36 -18.18 -14.31
C ILE A 9 10.57 -19.34 -13.67
N LEU A 10 11.08 -20.56 -13.72
CA LEU A 10 10.41 -21.73 -13.15
C LEU A 10 10.25 -21.64 -11.63
N VAL A 11 11.27 -21.15 -10.93
CA VAL A 11 11.21 -20.93 -9.47
C VAL A 11 10.16 -19.87 -9.14
N TYR A 12 10.18 -18.73 -9.83
CA TYR A 12 9.19 -17.67 -9.63
C TYR A 12 7.75 -18.17 -9.88
N CYS A 13 7.49 -18.77 -11.04
CA CYS A 13 6.18 -19.32 -11.38
C CYS A 13 5.74 -20.41 -10.39
N GLY A 14 6.68 -21.27 -9.97
CA GLY A 14 6.43 -22.30 -8.97
C GLY A 14 5.97 -21.70 -7.63
N ILE A 15 6.65 -20.67 -7.14
CA ILE A 15 6.25 -19.96 -5.92
C ILE A 15 4.85 -19.36 -6.06
N VAL A 16 4.57 -18.65 -7.15
CA VAL A 16 3.25 -18.03 -7.38
C VAL A 16 2.15 -19.09 -7.39
N VAL A 17 2.31 -20.17 -8.15
CA VAL A 17 1.32 -21.27 -8.23
C VAL A 17 1.07 -21.91 -6.86
N LEU A 18 2.13 -22.11 -6.06
CA LEU A 18 1.99 -22.66 -4.71
C LEU A 18 1.20 -21.75 -3.77
N LEU A 19 1.24 -20.43 -3.98
CA LEU A 19 0.52 -19.44 -3.17
C LEU A 19 -0.96 -19.28 -3.55
N VAL A 20 -1.35 -19.62 -4.79
CA VAL A 20 -2.73 -19.44 -5.30
C VAL A 20 -3.78 -20.06 -4.38
N LYS A 21 -3.63 -21.35 -4.03
CA LYS A 21 -4.62 -22.08 -3.24
C LYS A 21 -4.69 -21.60 -1.77
N PRO A 22 -3.58 -21.48 -1.02
CA PRO A 22 -3.66 -21.02 0.37
C PRO A 22 -4.16 -19.58 0.47
N LEU A 23 -3.67 -18.67 -0.38
CA LEU A 23 -4.09 -17.28 -0.34
C LEU A 23 -5.52 -17.11 -0.85
N GLY A 24 -5.88 -17.72 -1.99
CA GLY A 24 -7.24 -17.68 -2.53
C GLY A 24 -8.29 -18.25 -1.56
N GLY A 25 -7.97 -19.36 -0.89
CA GLY A 25 -8.83 -19.93 0.15
C GLY A 25 -8.98 -18.99 1.36
N TYR A 26 -7.91 -18.32 1.77
CA TYR A 26 -7.97 -17.31 2.85
C TYR A 26 -8.80 -16.08 2.45
N LEU A 27 -8.57 -15.53 1.25
CA LEU A 27 -9.34 -14.40 0.70
C LEU A 27 -10.84 -14.71 0.65
N TYR A 28 -11.20 -15.91 0.15
CA TYR A 28 -12.58 -16.39 0.11
C TYR A 28 -13.23 -16.34 1.51
N ARG A 29 -12.56 -16.87 2.53
CA ARG A 29 -13.05 -16.86 3.91
C ARG A 29 -13.24 -15.44 4.44
N VAL A 30 -12.26 -14.56 4.23
CA VAL A 30 -12.31 -13.15 4.67
C VAL A 30 -13.52 -12.44 4.06
N PHE A 31 -13.69 -12.51 2.73
CA PHE A 31 -14.76 -11.78 2.05
C PHE A 31 -16.16 -12.38 2.25
N ASN A 32 -16.26 -13.65 2.65
CA ASN A 32 -17.52 -14.25 3.10
C ASN A 32 -17.82 -14.02 4.59
N GLY A 33 -16.92 -13.38 5.34
CA GLY A 33 -17.09 -13.17 6.77
C GLY A 33 -16.95 -14.44 7.60
N GLU A 34 -16.29 -15.47 7.07
CA GLU A 34 -15.97 -16.69 7.82
C GLU A 34 -14.89 -16.39 8.88
N ARG A 35 -14.88 -17.18 9.96
CA ARG A 35 -13.88 -17.03 11.02
C ARG A 35 -12.49 -17.44 10.50
N THR A 36 -11.55 -16.51 10.56
CA THR A 36 -10.15 -16.73 10.23
C THR A 36 -9.29 -16.85 11.49
N LEU A 37 -8.00 -17.18 11.31
CA LEU A 37 -7.03 -17.21 12.42
C LEU A 37 -6.88 -15.84 13.09
N LEU A 38 -7.08 -14.75 12.34
CA LEU A 38 -6.95 -13.38 12.85
C LEU A 38 -8.24 -12.83 13.45
N SER A 39 -9.40 -13.45 13.19
CA SER A 39 -10.71 -12.99 13.68
C SER A 39 -10.79 -12.76 15.21
N PRO A 40 -10.16 -13.59 16.08
CA PRO A 40 -10.21 -13.34 17.53
C PRO A 40 -9.56 -12.01 17.94
N ILE A 41 -8.52 -11.59 17.22
CA ILE A 41 -7.72 -10.40 17.53
C ILE A 41 -8.29 -9.18 16.80
N LEU A 42 -8.63 -9.32 15.51
CA LEU A 42 -9.05 -8.21 14.66
C LEU A 42 -10.56 -7.96 14.67
N GLY A 43 -11.38 -8.94 15.07
CA GLY A 43 -12.84 -8.81 15.10
C GLY A 43 -13.37 -7.68 16.01
N PRO A 44 -12.78 -7.39 17.19
CA PRO A 44 -13.13 -6.20 17.96
C PRO A 44 -12.81 -4.89 17.24
N VAL A 45 -11.66 -4.82 16.55
CA VAL A 45 -11.23 -3.63 15.79
C VAL A 45 -12.14 -3.40 14.59
N GLU A 46 -12.44 -4.47 13.84
CA GLU A 46 -13.39 -4.48 12.72
C GLU A 46 -14.76 -3.94 13.15
N ARG A 47 -15.32 -4.46 14.25
CA ARG A 47 -16.61 -3.98 14.78
C ARG A 47 -16.56 -2.53 15.26
N GLY A 48 -15.43 -2.09 15.82
CA GLY A 48 -15.22 -0.70 16.20
C GLY A 48 -15.26 0.23 14.99
N LEU A 49 -14.55 -0.13 13.92
CA LEU A 49 -14.53 0.62 12.67
C LEU A 49 -15.91 0.65 12.00
N TYR A 50 -16.65 -0.46 12.01
CA TYR A 50 -18.03 -0.48 11.52
C TYR A 50 -18.95 0.49 12.27
N ARG A 51 -18.84 0.53 13.61
CA ARG A 51 -19.62 1.47 14.42
C ARG A 51 -19.27 2.92 14.13
N ILE A 52 -17.99 3.25 13.97
CA ILE A 52 -17.52 4.61 13.65
C ILE A 52 -18.02 5.02 12.26
N SER A 53 -17.95 4.12 11.30
CA SER A 53 -18.44 4.33 9.93
C SER A 53 -19.96 4.26 9.81
N GLY A 54 -20.70 3.96 10.90
CA GLY A 54 -22.16 3.83 10.89
C GLY A 54 -22.68 2.70 10.01
N THR A 55 -21.88 1.66 9.77
CA THR A 55 -22.23 0.49 8.94
C THR A 55 -22.27 -0.77 9.77
N SER A 56 -22.82 -1.84 9.21
CA SER A 56 -22.69 -3.20 9.77
C SER A 56 -22.35 -4.22 8.69
N ASP A 57 -21.81 -5.37 9.11
CA ASP A 57 -21.52 -6.52 8.24
C ASP A 57 -22.79 -7.23 7.72
N ARG A 58 -23.96 -6.84 8.26
CA ARG A 58 -25.29 -7.34 7.87
C ARG A 58 -25.96 -6.49 6.79
N GLU A 59 -25.48 -5.27 6.59
CA GLU A 59 -26.03 -4.38 5.58
C GLU A 59 -25.50 -4.74 4.21
N GLU A 60 -26.41 -4.92 3.26
CA GLU A 60 -26.05 -5.11 1.86
C GLU A 60 -26.47 -3.90 1.01
N GLN A 61 -25.63 -3.55 0.04
CA GLN A 61 -25.78 -2.38 -0.81
C GLN A 61 -26.13 -2.80 -2.24
N HIS A 62 -27.05 -2.04 -2.85
CA HIS A 62 -27.21 -2.03 -4.30
C HIS A 62 -25.95 -1.43 -4.96
N TRP A 63 -25.69 -1.78 -6.22
CA TRP A 63 -24.46 -1.36 -6.91
C TRP A 63 -24.27 0.15 -6.97
N THR A 64 -25.36 0.92 -7.04
CA THR A 64 -25.31 2.39 -7.06
C THR A 64 -24.78 2.97 -5.76
N ILE A 65 -25.18 2.41 -4.61
CA ILE A 65 -24.70 2.83 -3.29
C ILE A 65 -23.24 2.43 -3.12
N TYR A 66 -22.88 1.23 -3.58
CA TYR A 66 -21.50 0.74 -3.56
C TYR A 66 -20.58 1.65 -4.39
N ALA A 67 -21.00 2.00 -5.62
CA ALA A 67 -20.27 2.90 -6.50
C ALA A 67 -20.16 4.32 -5.92
N ALA A 68 -21.23 4.84 -5.33
CA ALA A 68 -21.19 6.12 -4.64
C ALA A 68 -20.21 6.11 -3.46
N GLY A 69 -20.16 5.01 -2.70
CA GLY A 69 -19.19 4.79 -1.63
C GLY A 69 -17.74 4.90 -2.12
N ILE A 70 -17.42 4.23 -3.23
CA ILE A 70 -16.11 4.32 -3.88
C ILE A 70 -15.79 5.78 -4.23
N MET A 71 -16.69 6.47 -4.93
CA MET A 71 -16.45 7.84 -5.40
C MET A 71 -16.23 8.82 -4.25
N VAL A 72 -17.05 8.75 -3.21
CA VAL A 72 -16.92 9.62 -2.02
C VAL A 72 -15.64 9.32 -1.26
N PHE A 73 -15.29 8.05 -1.09
CA PHE A 73 -14.07 7.64 -0.41
C PHE A 73 -12.81 8.08 -1.16
N SER A 74 -12.78 7.92 -2.48
CA SER A 74 -11.68 8.36 -3.33
C SER A 74 -11.54 9.88 -3.34
N LEU A 75 -12.65 10.63 -3.39
CA LEU A 75 -12.62 12.09 -3.31
C LEU A 75 -12.10 12.57 -1.95
N ALA A 76 -12.56 11.97 -0.84
CA ALA A 76 -12.06 12.31 0.49
C ALA A 76 -10.55 12.00 0.62
N SER A 77 -10.12 10.84 0.14
CA SER A 77 -8.72 10.43 0.10
C SER A 77 -7.85 11.40 -0.70
N PHE A 78 -8.34 11.84 -1.86
CA PHE A 78 -7.68 12.85 -2.69
C PHE A 78 -7.51 14.17 -1.96
N LEU A 79 -8.60 14.71 -1.38
CA LEU A 79 -8.57 15.99 -0.68
C LEU A 79 -7.65 15.96 0.54
N LEU A 80 -7.67 14.87 1.31
CA LEU A 80 -6.80 14.68 2.47
C LEU A 80 -5.33 14.61 2.07
N LEU A 81 -4.97 13.82 1.05
CA LEU A 81 -3.60 13.72 0.59
C LEU A 81 -3.11 15.03 -0.05
N TYR A 82 -3.97 15.72 -0.79
CA TYR A 82 -3.66 17.05 -1.33
C TYR A 82 -3.36 18.04 -0.21
N ALA A 83 -4.23 18.12 0.81
CA ALA A 83 -4.05 19.00 1.95
C ALA A 83 -2.76 18.68 2.72
N LEU A 84 -2.46 17.40 2.96
CA LEU A 84 -1.25 16.98 3.67
C LEU A 84 0.02 17.46 2.96
N GLN A 85 0.08 17.35 1.62
CA GLN A 85 1.20 17.84 0.81
C GLN A 85 1.31 19.36 0.81
N ARG A 86 0.17 20.07 0.72
CA ARG A 86 0.12 21.54 0.74
C ARG A 86 0.49 22.14 2.09
N LEU A 87 0.25 21.40 3.18
CA LEU A 87 0.56 21.80 4.55
C LEU A 87 1.88 21.22 5.06
N GLN A 88 2.57 20.39 4.26
CA GLN A 88 3.78 19.66 4.64
C GLN A 88 4.81 20.51 5.41
N GLY A 89 5.04 21.76 4.99
CA GLY A 89 6.07 22.62 5.57
C GLY A 89 5.89 22.94 7.06
N VAL A 90 4.68 22.81 7.60
CA VAL A 90 4.38 23.07 9.03
C VAL A 90 4.09 21.80 9.83
N LEU A 91 4.09 20.64 9.17
CA LEU A 91 3.74 19.36 9.79
C LEU A 91 4.96 18.69 10.44
N PRO A 92 4.76 17.85 11.47
CA PRO A 92 5.84 17.14 12.15
C PRO A 92 6.50 16.10 11.24
N TYR A 93 7.59 15.47 11.72
CA TYR A 93 8.37 14.47 10.98
C TYR A 93 8.90 14.98 9.64
N ASN A 94 9.46 16.20 9.69
CA ASN A 94 10.08 16.86 8.56
C ASN A 94 11.54 17.26 8.89
N PRO A 95 12.45 16.29 9.14
CA PRO A 95 13.81 16.59 9.57
C PRO A 95 14.64 17.34 8.52
N ALA A 96 14.31 17.17 7.24
CA ALA A 96 14.96 17.85 6.13
C ALA A 96 14.39 19.24 5.83
N GLY A 97 13.35 19.69 6.55
CA GLY A 97 12.76 21.02 6.36
C GLY A 97 12.07 21.21 5.00
N MET A 98 11.47 20.15 4.45
CA MET A 98 10.75 20.20 3.18
C MET A 98 9.63 21.25 3.23
N THR A 99 9.50 22.05 2.18
CA THR A 99 8.46 23.07 2.10
C THR A 99 7.15 22.49 1.58
N ALA A 100 6.11 23.32 1.47
CA ALA A 100 4.84 22.92 0.87
C ALA A 100 5.01 22.53 -0.61
N VAL A 101 4.57 21.31 -0.96
CA VAL A 101 4.64 20.79 -2.33
C VAL A 101 3.79 21.65 -3.26
N GLU A 102 4.32 22.14 -4.37
CA GLU A 102 3.65 23.01 -5.36
C GLU A 102 2.23 22.50 -5.76
N GLN A 103 1.32 23.42 -6.09
CA GLN A 103 -0.12 23.12 -6.24
C GLN A 103 -0.41 22.05 -7.30
N ASN A 104 0.18 22.16 -8.49
CA ASN A 104 -0.02 21.21 -9.57
C ASN A 104 0.64 19.86 -9.26
N LEU A 105 1.82 19.88 -8.65
CA LEU A 105 2.51 18.67 -8.22
C LEU A 105 1.73 17.91 -7.12
N ALA A 106 1.19 18.64 -6.13
CA ALA A 106 0.37 18.06 -5.07
C ALA A 106 -0.93 17.47 -5.63
N PHE A 107 -1.56 18.15 -6.59
CA PHE A 107 -2.74 17.64 -7.30
C PHE A 107 -2.43 16.35 -8.05
N ASN A 108 -1.37 16.37 -8.88
CA ASN A 108 -0.96 15.21 -9.66
C ASN A 108 -0.63 14.02 -8.76
N THR A 109 0.16 14.24 -7.72
CA THR A 109 0.54 13.19 -6.76
C THR A 109 -0.68 12.65 -6.01
N ALA A 110 -1.60 13.51 -5.57
CA ALA A 110 -2.80 13.07 -4.89
C ALA A 110 -3.71 12.21 -5.79
N ALA A 111 -3.94 12.65 -7.04
CA ALA A 111 -4.70 11.87 -8.01
C ALA A 111 -4.02 10.53 -8.28
N SER A 112 -2.72 10.57 -8.58
CA SER A 112 -1.88 9.42 -8.89
C SER A 112 -1.92 8.32 -7.84
N PHE A 113 -1.81 8.67 -6.54
CA PHE A 113 -1.84 7.70 -5.45
C PHE A 113 -3.25 7.18 -5.16
N VAL A 114 -4.28 8.03 -5.26
CA VAL A 114 -5.68 7.59 -5.09
C VAL A 114 -6.11 6.65 -6.22
N THR A 115 -5.60 6.84 -7.44
CA THR A 115 -5.88 5.97 -8.60
C THR A 115 -4.99 4.74 -8.67
N ASN A 116 -4.26 4.40 -7.59
CA ASN A 116 -3.34 3.25 -7.54
C ASN A 116 -2.27 3.25 -8.65
N THR A 117 -1.97 4.43 -9.21
CA THR A 117 -1.04 4.57 -10.33
C THR A 117 0.36 4.89 -9.85
N ASN A 118 0.44 5.74 -8.82
CA ASN A 118 1.67 6.23 -8.21
C ASN A 118 2.73 6.70 -9.20
N TRP A 119 2.30 7.34 -10.28
CA TRP A 119 3.13 8.24 -11.07
C TRP A 119 3.84 9.26 -10.18
N GLN A 120 5.13 9.47 -10.45
CA GLN A 120 5.99 10.41 -9.74
C GLN A 120 6.75 11.27 -10.76
N ASN A 121 6.51 12.58 -10.75
CA ASN A 121 7.31 13.59 -11.46
C ASN A 121 8.13 14.44 -10.47
N TYR A 122 8.61 13.80 -9.39
CA TYR A 122 9.37 14.40 -8.30
C TYR A 122 10.36 13.40 -7.72
N GLY A 123 11.43 13.90 -7.08
CA GLY A 123 12.30 13.08 -6.25
C GLY A 123 11.75 13.00 -4.83
N GLY A 124 11.47 11.79 -4.34
CA GLY A 124 10.84 11.62 -3.02
C GLY A 124 11.69 12.17 -1.88
N GLU A 125 13.01 11.97 -1.96
CA GLU A 125 14.01 12.44 -1.00
C GLU A 125 14.29 13.95 -1.04
N SER A 126 13.81 14.66 -2.07
CA SER A 126 13.99 16.11 -2.22
C SER A 126 12.69 16.90 -2.15
N THR A 127 11.55 16.20 -2.13
CA THR A 127 10.21 16.83 -2.23
C THR A 127 9.31 16.47 -1.05
N MET A 128 9.34 15.21 -0.58
CA MET A 128 8.37 14.70 0.39
C MET A 128 9.00 14.54 1.78
N SER A 129 8.32 15.09 2.79
CA SER A 129 8.61 14.86 4.21
C SER A 129 8.24 13.44 4.61
N TYR A 130 8.75 12.98 5.77
CA TYR A 130 8.42 11.64 6.25
C TYR A 130 6.94 11.50 6.58
N LEU A 131 6.31 12.54 7.14
CA LEU A 131 4.88 12.46 7.44
C LEU A 131 4.05 12.29 6.17
N VAL A 132 4.37 12.99 5.08
CA VAL A 132 3.64 12.82 3.81
C VAL A 132 3.85 11.41 3.25
N GLN A 133 5.08 10.90 3.28
CA GLN A 133 5.37 9.52 2.86
C GLN A 133 4.60 8.48 3.70
N MET A 134 4.56 8.63 5.03
CA MET A 134 3.93 7.69 5.96
C MET A 134 2.41 7.81 6.04
N ALA A 135 1.89 9.00 6.34
CA ALA A 135 0.49 9.23 6.65
C ALA A 135 -0.32 9.65 5.42
N GLY A 136 0.34 9.99 4.32
CA GLY A 136 -0.29 10.30 3.04
C GLY A 136 -0.12 9.15 2.05
N LEU A 137 1.09 9.03 1.49
CA LEU A 137 1.38 8.15 0.37
C LEU A 137 1.22 6.67 0.73
N THR A 138 1.77 6.23 1.86
CA THR A 138 1.63 4.85 2.33
C THR A 138 0.16 4.52 2.66
N VAL A 139 -0.58 5.44 3.30
CA VAL A 139 -2.02 5.25 3.56
C VAL A 139 -2.78 5.08 2.25
N GLN A 140 -2.51 5.93 1.24
CA GLN A 140 -3.10 5.76 -0.07
C GLN A 140 -2.76 4.41 -0.69
N ASN A 141 -1.52 3.92 -0.55
CA ASN A 141 -1.14 2.62 -1.10
C ASN A 141 -1.94 1.44 -0.53
N PHE A 142 -2.37 1.54 0.73
CA PHE A 142 -3.28 0.55 1.32
C PHE A 142 -4.68 0.69 0.75
N VAL A 143 -5.22 1.91 0.78
CA VAL A 143 -6.65 2.10 0.50
C VAL A 143 -6.97 2.05 -0.99
N SER A 144 -6.09 2.50 -1.87
CA SER A 144 -6.25 2.37 -3.33
C SER A 144 -6.27 0.91 -3.76
N ALA A 145 -5.34 0.10 -3.24
CA ALA A 145 -5.30 -1.34 -3.46
C ALA A 145 -6.55 -2.03 -2.90
N ALA A 146 -6.97 -1.68 -1.69
CA ALA A 146 -8.18 -2.22 -1.07
C ALA A 146 -9.45 -1.88 -1.87
N VAL A 147 -9.57 -0.67 -2.42
CA VAL A 147 -10.68 -0.30 -3.31
C VAL A 147 -10.67 -1.15 -4.58
N GLY A 148 -9.52 -1.35 -5.22
CA GLY A 148 -9.40 -2.20 -6.41
C GLY A 148 -9.84 -3.64 -6.15
N ILE A 149 -9.37 -4.23 -5.04
CA ILE A 149 -9.76 -5.58 -4.61
C ILE A 149 -11.26 -5.64 -4.27
N ALA A 150 -11.81 -4.64 -3.58
CA ALA A 150 -13.22 -4.57 -3.24
C ALA A 150 -14.11 -4.55 -4.49
N ILE A 151 -13.74 -3.78 -5.52
CA ILE A 151 -14.44 -3.77 -6.82
C ILE A 151 -14.40 -5.16 -7.47
N ALA A 152 -13.23 -5.82 -7.48
CA ALA A 152 -13.13 -7.17 -8.04
C ALA A 152 -14.01 -8.18 -7.29
N VAL A 153 -14.07 -8.10 -5.95
CA VAL A 153 -14.95 -8.94 -5.12
C VAL A 153 -16.43 -8.65 -5.40
N ALA A 154 -16.79 -7.38 -5.53
CA ALA A 154 -18.16 -6.98 -5.87
C ALA A 154 -18.59 -7.53 -7.24
N LEU A 155 -17.69 -7.50 -8.23
CA LEU A 155 -17.91 -8.11 -9.55
C LEU A 155 -18.07 -9.63 -9.46
N ILE A 156 -17.19 -10.31 -8.72
CA ILE A 156 -17.29 -11.77 -8.48
C ILE A 156 -18.64 -12.13 -7.84
N ARG A 157 -19.09 -11.36 -6.84
CA ARG A 157 -20.40 -11.55 -6.20
C ARG A 157 -21.56 -11.33 -7.19
N GLY A 158 -21.41 -10.37 -8.10
CA GLY A 158 -22.38 -10.11 -9.17
C GLY A 158 -22.58 -11.31 -10.12
N PHE A 159 -21.51 -12.07 -10.39
CA PHE A 159 -21.60 -13.31 -11.18
C PHE A 159 -22.05 -14.52 -10.35
N ALA A 160 -21.61 -14.64 -9.10
CA ALA A 160 -21.84 -15.82 -8.27
C ALA A 160 -23.25 -15.88 -7.65
N ARG A 161 -23.88 -14.73 -7.37
CA ARG A 161 -25.20 -14.66 -6.70
C ARG A 161 -26.32 -14.63 -7.73
N ALA A 162 -27.21 -15.63 -7.71
CA ALA A 162 -28.39 -15.67 -8.57
C ALA A 162 -29.50 -14.74 -8.05
N SER A 163 -30.05 -13.88 -8.92
CA SER A 163 -31.20 -13.00 -8.64
C SER A 163 -31.05 -12.07 -7.41
N SER A 164 -29.82 -11.78 -6.99
CA SER A 164 -29.54 -10.84 -5.90
C SER A 164 -29.68 -9.39 -6.39
N LYS A 165 -30.23 -8.51 -5.53
CA LYS A 165 -30.28 -7.06 -5.79
C LYS A 165 -29.07 -6.31 -5.20
N SER A 166 -28.16 -7.03 -4.56
CA SER A 166 -27.05 -6.47 -3.78
C SER A 166 -25.72 -7.18 -4.09
N ILE A 167 -24.62 -6.44 -3.92
CA ILE A 167 -23.25 -6.89 -4.22
C ILE A 167 -22.33 -6.87 -2.98
N GLY A 168 -22.91 -6.83 -1.78
CA GLY A 168 -22.20 -6.72 -0.50
C GLY A 168 -22.14 -5.27 -0.02
N ASN A 169 -21.07 -4.89 0.69
CA ASN A 169 -20.93 -3.56 1.28
C ASN A 169 -19.49 -3.04 1.13
N PHE A 170 -19.35 -1.89 0.49
CA PHE A 170 -18.05 -1.29 0.19
C PHE A 170 -17.19 -1.06 1.43
N TRP A 171 -17.78 -0.52 2.50
CA TRP A 171 -17.06 -0.22 3.74
C TRP A 171 -16.56 -1.47 4.43
N VAL A 172 -17.35 -2.55 4.39
CA VAL A 172 -16.99 -3.87 4.91
C VAL A 172 -15.84 -4.46 4.09
N ASP A 173 -15.93 -4.41 2.76
CA ASP A 173 -14.92 -5.00 1.87
C ASP A 173 -13.56 -4.28 2.00
N VAL A 174 -13.54 -2.95 2.00
CA VAL A 174 -12.31 -2.16 2.15
C VAL A 174 -11.69 -2.37 3.54
N THR A 175 -12.52 -2.40 4.59
CA THR A 175 -12.06 -2.64 5.96
C THR A 175 -11.45 -4.03 6.08
N ARG A 176 -12.13 -5.07 5.58
CA ARG A 176 -11.63 -6.45 5.63
C ARG A 176 -10.38 -6.63 4.81
N CYS A 177 -10.32 -6.05 3.61
CA CYS A 177 -9.14 -6.08 2.78
C CYS A 177 -7.93 -5.46 3.48
N THR A 178 -8.11 -4.29 4.09
CA THR A 178 -7.03 -3.60 4.78
C THR A 178 -6.58 -4.36 6.03
N LEU A 179 -7.52 -4.75 6.90
CA LEU A 179 -7.22 -5.34 8.21
C LEU A 179 -6.77 -6.80 8.13
N TYR A 180 -7.39 -7.61 7.29
CA TYR A 180 -7.16 -9.06 7.29
C TYR A 180 -6.22 -9.53 6.20
N ILE A 181 -5.95 -8.70 5.17
CA ILE A 181 -5.13 -9.09 4.01
C ILE A 181 -3.89 -8.22 3.94
N LEU A 182 -4.04 -6.92 3.67
CA LEU A 182 -2.92 -6.04 3.38
C LEU A 182 -2.02 -5.83 4.62
N LEU A 183 -2.58 -5.37 5.75
CA LEU A 183 -1.80 -5.11 6.96
C LEU A 183 -1.07 -6.37 7.49
N PRO A 184 -1.73 -7.54 7.66
CA PRO A 184 -1.07 -8.72 8.19
C PRO A 184 0.03 -9.28 7.30
N LEU A 185 -0.02 -9.03 5.98
CA LEU A 185 1.04 -9.40 5.05
C LEU A 185 2.16 -8.35 5.02
N CYS A 186 1.82 -7.06 5.04
CA CYS A 186 2.81 -5.98 5.01
C CYS A 186 3.68 -5.92 6.28
N VAL A 187 3.14 -6.25 7.46
CA VAL A 187 3.93 -6.24 8.71
C VAL A 187 5.14 -7.19 8.65
N PRO A 188 4.98 -8.50 8.39
CA PRO A 188 6.13 -9.41 8.27
C PRO A 188 7.01 -9.08 7.05
N LEU A 189 6.44 -8.66 5.91
CA LEU A 189 7.22 -8.22 4.76
C LEU A 189 8.14 -7.03 5.11
N THR A 190 7.62 -6.05 5.85
CA THR A 190 8.41 -4.91 6.35
C THR A 190 9.60 -5.38 7.16
N LEU A 191 9.39 -6.31 8.10
CA LEU A 191 10.46 -6.84 8.94
C LEU A 191 11.52 -7.60 8.12
N VAL A 192 11.08 -8.40 7.15
CA VAL A 192 11.99 -9.10 6.22
C VAL A 192 12.80 -8.10 5.40
N TYR A 193 12.18 -7.03 4.90
CA TYR A 193 12.89 -6.00 4.15
C TYR A 193 13.90 -5.22 4.99
N VAL A 194 13.56 -4.91 6.25
CA VAL A 194 14.52 -4.33 7.20
C VAL A 194 15.70 -5.28 7.43
N TRP A 195 15.43 -6.57 7.63
CA TRP A 195 16.47 -7.58 7.78
C TRP A 195 17.38 -7.70 6.54
N LEU A 196 16.82 -7.50 5.34
CA LEU A 196 17.56 -7.51 4.07
C LEU A 196 18.33 -6.21 3.79
N GLY A 197 18.19 -5.17 4.63
CA GLY A 197 18.97 -3.94 4.56
C GLY A 197 18.20 -2.67 4.13
N MET A 198 16.87 -2.71 4.04
CA MET A 198 16.09 -1.49 3.81
C MET A 198 15.97 -0.66 5.09
N PRO A 199 16.14 0.67 5.03
CA PRO A 199 15.99 1.53 6.19
C PRO A 199 14.51 1.62 6.62
N GLN A 200 14.30 1.68 7.92
CA GLN A 200 13.00 1.96 8.52
C GLN A 200 13.23 2.82 9.77
N THR A 201 13.37 4.13 9.58
CA THR A 201 13.73 5.08 10.64
C THR A 201 13.02 6.41 10.48
N LEU A 202 12.89 7.16 11.59
CA LEU A 202 12.44 8.56 11.61
C LEU A 202 13.59 9.53 11.90
N GLY A 203 14.84 9.03 11.91
CA GLY A 203 16.03 9.85 12.09
C GLY A 203 16.29 10.79 10.90
N PRO A 204 17.09 11.86 11.11
CA PRO A 204 17.46 12.79 10.05
C PRO A 204 18.32 12.12 8.98
N TYR A 205 18.57 12.85 7.89
CA TYR A 205 19.54 12.43 6.88
C TYR A 205 20.93 12.36 7.48
N VAL A 206 21.75 11.44 6.95
CA VAL A 206 23.09 11.17 7.47
C VAL A 206 24.12 11.72 6.51
N ASP A 207 25.00 12.60 7.00
CA ASP A 207 26.14 13.07 6.23
C ASP A 207 27.32 12.10 6.39
N ALA A 208 27.77 11.56 5.26
CA ALA A 208 28.92 10.70 5.16
C ALA A 208 30.10 11.44 4.50
N THR A 209 31.32 11.14 4.97
CA THR A 209 32.55 11.48 4.25
C THR A 209 32.99 10.25 3.48
N THR A 210 33.09 10.35 2.16
CA THR A 210 33.50 9.23 1.31
C THR A 210 34.97 8.89 1.51
N LEU A 211 35.41 7.74 0.99
CA LEU A 211 36.82 7.33 1.04
C LEU A 211 37.76 8.32 0.32
N GLU A 212 37.24 9.07 -0.65
CA GLU A 212 37.97 10.13 -1.37
C GLU A 212 37.93 11.49 -0.63
N GLY A 213 37.25 11.57 0.51
CA GLY A 213 37.11 12.78 1.31
C GLY A 213 35.95 13.70 0.91
N ALA A 214 35.15 13.33 -0.11
CA ALA A 214 33.97 14.09 -0.51
C ALA A 214 32.83 13.96 0.52
N ARG A 215 31.95 14.95 0.60
CA ARG A 215 30.73 14.90 1.44
C ARG A 215 29.55 14.38 0.63
N GLN A 216 28.78 13.48 1.23
CA GLN A 216 27.55 12.94 0.66
C GLN A 216 26.46 12.92 1.74
N THR A 217 25.28 13.45 1.43
CA THR A 217 24.10 13.32 2.29
C THR A 217 23.30 12.10 1.87
N LEU A 218 23.03 11.21 2.81
CA LEU A 218 22.26 10.00 2.63
C LEU A 218 20.83 10.22 3.13
N ALA A 219 19.89 10.24 2.18
CA ALA A 219 18.49 10.29 2.50
C ALA A 219 18.03 8.96 3.12
N LEU A 220 17.35 9.06 4.26
CA LEU A 220 16.80 7.93 5.01
C LEU A 220 15.30 8.15 5.24
N GLY A 221 14.65 7.20 5.91
CA GLY A 221 13.25 7.33 6.27
C GLY A 221 12.58 5.98 6.56
N PRO A 222 11.24 5.99 6.70
CA PRO A 222 10.41 4.82 6.90
C PRO A 222 10.14 4.08 5.58
N VAL A 223 11.22 3.63 4.94
CA VAL A 223 11.20 3.11 3.56
C VAL A 223 10.58 1.72 3.47
N ALA A 224 11.03 0.77 4.30
CA ALA A 224 10.63 -0.63 4.22
C ALA A 224 9.10 -0.83 4.32
N SER A 225 8.41 -0.06 5.18
CA SER A 225 6.95 -0.14 5.32
C SER A 225 6.20 0.31 4.07
N GLN A 226 6.70 1.36 3.40
CA GLN A 226 6.11 1.85 2.16
C GLN A 226 6.41 0.88 1.01
N VAL A 227 7.62 0.32 0.95
CA VAL A 227 7.99 -0.70 -0.04
C VAL A 227 7.10 -1.94 0.09
N ALA A 228 6.79 -2.38 1.32
CA ALA A 228 5.92 -3.54 1.54
C ALA A 228 4.54 -3.38 0.90
N ILE A 229 3.87 -2.25 1.13
CA ILE A 229 2.55 -2.03 0.55
C ILE A 229 2.61 -1.62 -0.92
N LYS A 230 3.65 -0.91 -1.36
CA LYS A 230 3.73 -0.50 -2.77
C LYS A 230 3.83 -1.71 -3.71
N MET A 231 4.54 -2.75 -3.28
CA MET A 231 4.66 -4.00 -4.04
C MET A 231 3.40 -4.85 -3.90
N LEU A 232 2.97 -5.12 -2.65
CA LEU A 232 1.79 -5.96 -2.40
C LEU A 232 0.49 -5.42 -3.02
N GLY A 233 0.30 -4.10 -2.98
CA GLY A 233 -0.87 -3.44 -3.53
C GLY A 233 -0.72 -3.01 -5.00
N THR A 234 0.34 -3.45 -5.68
CA THR A 234 0.66 -3.11 -7.08
C THR A 234 0.59 -1.61 -7.38
N ASN A 235 0.99 -0.81 -6.40
CA ASN A 235 0.94 0.64 -6.48
C ASN A 235 2.13 1.20 -7.26
N GLY A 236 3.34 0.74 -6.91
CA GLY A 236 4.57 1.10 -7.62
C GLY A 236 5.25 2.43 -7.24
N GLY A 237 4.70 3.26 -6.35
CA GLY A 237 5.32 4.53 -5.93
C GLY A 237 6.50 4.36 -4.97
N GLY A 238 7.69 4.83 -5.36
CA GLY A 238 8.93 4.70 -4.60
C GLY A 238 9.08 5.76 -3.51
N PHE A 239 9.85 5.44 -2.47
CA PHE A 239 10.24 6.42 -1.45
C PHE A 239 11.27 7.41 -2.04
N PHE A 240 12.18 6.91 -2.88
CA PHE A 240 13.19 7.68 -3.59
C PHE A 240 12.85 7.78 -5.08
N ASN A 241 13.47 8.75 -5.77
CA ASN A 241 13.28 8.94 -7.22
C ASN A 241 13.59 7.68 -8.04
N ALA A 242 14.66 6.96 -7.69
CA ALA A 242 15.08 5.74 -8.39
C ALA A 242 14.23 4.50 -8.08
N ASN A 243 13.26 4.60 -7.16
CA ASN A 243 12.31 3.54 -6.83
C ASN A 243 13.02 2.21 -6.53
N ALA A 244 12.54 1.09 -7.07
CA ALA A 244 13.08 -0.25 -6.85
C ALA A 244 14.48 -0.49 -7.43
N ALA A 245 15.09 0.49 -8.11
CA ALA A 245 16.51 0.47 -8.45
C ALA A 245 17.39 1.10 -7.35
N HIS A 246 16.79 1.78 -6.37
CA HIS A 246 17.51 2.38 -5.26
C HIS A 246 17.96 1.29 -4.26
N PRO A 247 19.24 1.27 -3.81
CA PRO A 247 19.72 0.24 -2.87
C PRO A 247 18.95 0.19 -1.54
N PHE A 248 18.39 1.31 -1.08
CA PHE A 248 17.54 1.33 0.12
C PHE A 248 16.10 0.84 -0.10
N GLU A 249 15.66 0.66 -1.34
CA GLU A 249 14.34 0.07 -1.65
C GLU A 249 14.45 -1.35 -2.18
N ASN A 250 15.61 -1.77 -2.66
CA ASN A 250 15.85 -3.12 -3.17
C ASN A 250 17.33 -3.50 -3.03
N PRO A 251 17.78 -3.82 -1.80
CA PRO A 251 19.21 -3.96 -1.49
C PRO A 251 19.88 -5.16 -2.14
N ASN A 252 19.14 -6.22 -2.49
CA ASN A 252 19.73 -7.45 -3.02
C ASN A 252 18.75 -8.30 -3.87
N ALA A 253 19.28 -9.36 -4.49
CA ALA A 253 18.47 -10.24 -5.34
C ALA A 253 17.35 -10.98 -4.60
N ILE A 254 17.51 -11.22 -3.28
CA ILE A 254 16.48 -11.87 -2.46
C ILE A 254 15.32 -10.90 -2.22
N SER A 255 15.60 -9.64 -1.85
CA SER A 255 14.55 -8.62 -1.74
C SER A 255 13.82 -8.46 -3.07
N ASN A 256 14.56 -8.46 -4.19
CA ASN A 256 13.95 -8.35 -5.52
C ASN A 256 13.01 -9.52 -5.83
N LEU A 257 13.42 -10.77 -5.53
CA LEU A 257 12.54 -11.93 -5.71
C LEU A 257 11.27 -11.84 -4.87
N ILE A 258 11.39 -11.44 -3.60
CA ILE A 258 10.23 -11.25 -2.72
C ILE A 258 9.32 -10.16 -3.27
N GLN A 259 9.87 -9.02 -3.70
CA GLN A 259 9.10 -7.93 -4.31
C GLN A 259 8.34 -8.41 -5.56
N MET A 260 9.00 -9.17 -6.45
CA MET A 260 8.33 -9.76 -7.62
C MET A 260 7.20 -10.70 -7.24
N VAL A 261 7.36 -11.54 -6.21
CA VAL A 261 6.32 -12.46 -5.73
C VAL A 261 5.13 -11.72 -5.12
N THR A 262 5.35 -10.52 -4.56
CA THR A 262 4.28 -9.71 -3.94
C THR A 262 3.51 -8.83 -4.93
N ILE A 263 4.01 -8.63 -6.15
CA ILE A 263 3.27 -7.93 -7.23
C ILE A 263 2.17 -8.85 -7.76
#